data_AF-A0A4V2M7J3-F1
#
_entry.id   AF-A0A4V2M7J3-F1
#
_cell.length_a   1.000
_cell.length_b   1.000
_cell.length_c   1.000
_cell.angle_alpha   90.00
_cell.angle_beta   90.00
_cell.angle_gamma   90.00
#
_symmetry.space_group_name_H-M   'P 1'
#
loop_
_entity.id
_entity.type
_entity.pdbx_description
1 polymer ?
#
loop_
_entity_poly.entity_id
_entity_poly.type
_entity_poly.pdbx_seq_one_letter_code
_entity_poly.pdbx_strand_id
1 'polypeptide(L)'
;MVTDTAAAERMVERLLAVKWDDDAAFAQQQSRARLAREFLRRTAQWALTVGAQEGWPFGDLAGAVDPEVAVDPALLARLAPDPSSADPFPVLPDMAAAIVRWAALGDLPRQRFPQLDDPYEPMLALFDRGGGYARGPGSIELGFIEFPIRSVAERAALEPVPIDAAALDALDREG
;
A
#
# COMPACT_ATOMS: atom_id res chain seq x y z
N MET A 1 12.12 1.51 -22.14
CA MET A 1 12.22 2.37 -20.94
C MET A 1 13.02 1.60 -19.90
N VAL A 2 13.68 2.26 -18.95
CA VAL A 2 14.56 1.57 -17.99
C VAL A 2 13.80 1.38 -16.68
N THR A 3 13.55 0.14 -16.28
CA THR A 3 13.12 -0.21 -14.92
C THR A 3 14.14 0.31 -13.91
N ASP A 4 13.69 1.02 -12.87
CA ASP A 4 14.56 1.40 -11.74
C ASP A 4 14.71 0.22 -10.77
N THR A 5 15.64 -0.69 -11.11
CA THR A 5 15.94 -1.86 -10.29
C THR A 5 16.40 -1.47 -8.89
N ALA A 6 17.15 -0.39 -8.74
CA ALA A 6 17.64 0.05 -7.44
C ALA A 6 16.50 0.54 -6.54
N ALA A 7 15.49 1.21 -7.09
CA ALA A 7 14.28 1.57 -6.35
C ALA A 7 13.46 0.34 -5.94
N ALA A 8 13.32 -0.64 -6.83
CA ALA A 8 12.65 -1.90 -6.52
C ALA A 8 13.36 -2.66 -5.38
N GLU A 9 14.69 -2.75 -5.41
CA GLU A 9 15.50 -3.38 -4.36
C GLU A 9 15.32 -2.70 -3.00
N ARG A 10 15.41 -1.36 -2.96
CA ARG A 10 15.17 -0.60 -1.73
C ARG A 10 13.76 -0.83 -1.17
N MET A 11 12.77 -0.97 -2.03
CA MET A 11 11.40 -1.25 -1.61
C MET A 11 11.28 -2.65 -1.00
N VAL A 12 11.93 -3.65 -1.58
CA VAL A 12 12.01 -4.99 -0.98
C VAL A 12 12.65 -4.93 0.40
N GLU A 13 13.78 -4.23 0.56
CA GLU A 13 14.41 -4.08 1.89
C GLU A 13 13.48 -3.38 2.90
N ARG A 14 12.74 -2.34 2.48
CA ARG A 14 11.75 -1.65 3.34
C ARG A 14 10.67 -2.63 3.81
N LEU A 15 10.10 -3.41 2.90
CA LEU A 15 9.06 -4.39 3.23
C LEU A 15 9.58 -5.52 4.13
N LEU A 16 10.82 -5.97 3.94
CA LEU A 16 11.46 -6.98 4.80
C LEU A 16 11.80 -6.44 6.19
N ALA A 17 12.01 -5.14 6.34
CA ALA A 17 12.35 -4.50 7.60
C ALA A 17 11.14 -4.21 8.50
N VAL A 18 9.91 -4.40 7.98
CA VAL A 18 8.69 -4.15 8.76
C VAL A 18 8.62 -5.08 9.97
N LYS A 19 8.24 -4.52 11.11
CA LYS A 19 7.99 -5.25 12.35
C LYS A 19 6.50 -5.49 12.53
N TRP A 20 6.08 -6.73 12.52
CA TRP A 20 4.67 -7.13 12.62
C TRP A 20 4.27 -7.30 14.08
N ASP A 21 4.00 -6.18 14.75
CA ASP A 21 3.61 -6.14 16.15
C ASP A 21 2.11 -5.83 16.28
N ASP A 22 1.33 -6.80 16.76
CA ASP A 22 -0.12 -6.68 16.92
C ASP A 22 -0.51 -5.78 18.10
N ASP A 23 0.29 -5.72 19.16
CA ASP A 23 0.06 -4.82 20.29
C ASP A 23 0.27 -3.37 19.86
N ALA A 24 1.32 -3.12 19.08
CA ALA A 24 1.54 -1.82 18.44
C ALA A 24 0.39 -1.46 17.49
N ALA A 25 -0.08 -2.43 16.70
CA ALA A 25 -1.20 -2.21 15.77
C ALA A 25 -2.50 -1.86 16.49
N PHE A 26 -2.78 -2.49 17.63
CA PHE A 26 -3.92 -2.17 18.48
C PHE A 26 -3.82 -0.75 19.04
N ALA A 27 -2.65 -0.39 19.59
CA ALA A 27 -2.40 0.95 20.11
C ALA A 27 -2.52 2.05 19.04
N GLN A 28 -2.29 1.70 17.77
CA GLN A 28 -2.28 2.62 16.63
C GLN A 28 -3.51 2.44 15.71
N GLN A 29 -4.59 1.84 16.22
CA GLN A 29 -5.75 1.48 15.41
C GLN A 29 -6.39 2.65 14.64
N GLN A 30 -6.39 3.87 15.21
CA GLN A 30 -7.01 5.03 14.60
C GLN A 30 -6.19 5.54 13.41
N SER A 31 -4.88 5.67 13.57
CA SER A 31 -3.98 6.05 12.47
C SER A 31 -3.97 5.00 11.37
N ARG A 32 -4.02 3.70 11.71
CA ARG A 32 -4.16 2.60 10.74
C ARG A 32 -5.45 2.72 9.92
N ALA A 33 -6.59 3.01 10.55
CA ALA A 33 -7.84 3.24 9.83
C ALA A 33 -7.76 4.46 8.89
N ARG A 34 -7.11 5.55 9.34
CA ARG A 34 -6.86 6.73 8.50
C ARG A 34 -5.98 6.40 7.29
N LEU A 35 -4.94 5.60 7.49
CA LEU A 35 -4.03 5.17 6.43
C LEU A 35 -4.72 4.27 5.41
N ALA A 36 -5.57 3.33 5.86
CA ALA A 36 -6.41 2.52 4.95
C ALA A 36 -7.37 3.40 4.14
N ARG A 37 -7.99 4.42 4.75
CA ARG A 37 -8.82 5.42 4.03
C ARG A 37 -8.02 6.11 2.93
N GLU A 38 -6.83 6.58 3.26
CA GLU A 38 -5.98 7.34 2.35
C GLU A 38 -5.42 6.46 1.22
N PHE A 39 -5.04 5.22 1.52
CA PHE A 39 -4.66 4.22 0.53
C PHE A 39 -5.78 4.02 -0.51
N LEU A 40 -7.01 3.79 -0.06
CA LEU A 40 -8.16 3.63 -0.96
C LEU A 40 -8.43 4.90 -1.77
N ARG A 41 -8.30 6.10 -1.16
CA ARG A 41 -8.46 7.37 -1.89
C ARG A 41 -7.43 7.52 -3.01
N ARG A 42 -6.13 7.38 -2.69
CA ARG A 42 -5.05 7.61 -3.65
C ARG A 42 -5.05 6.57 -4.76
N THR A 43 -5.20 5.29 -4.42
CA THR A 43 -5.30 4.23 -5.44
C THR A 43 -6.53 4.40 -6.33
N ALA A 44 -7.65 4.92 -5.81
CA ALA A 44 -8.84 5.18 -6.62
C ALA A 44 -8.60 6.32 -7.61
N GLN A 45 -7.91 7.40 -7.19
CA GLN A 45 -7.52 8.49 -8.08
C GLN A 45 -6.59 7.99 -9.20
N TRP A 46 -5.62 7.15 -8.86
CA TRP A 46 -4.77 6.48 -9.85
C TRP A 46 -5.58 5.61 -10.80
N ALA A 47 -6.41 4.70 -10.29
CA ALA A 47 -7.24 3.80 -11.08
C ALA A 47 -8.13 4.56 -12.09
N LEU A 48 -8.73 5.68 -11.69
CA LEU A 48 -9.46 6.55 -12.62
C LEU A 48 -8.56 7.16 -13.69
N THR A 49 -7.38 7.65 -13.29
CA THR A 49 -6.46 8.37 -14.17
C THR A 49 -5.85 7.48 -15.24
N VAL A 50 -5.50 6.24 -14.89
CA VAL A 50 -4.83 5.29 -15.80
C VAL A 50 -5.79 4.23 -16.37
N GLY A 51 -7.09 4.34 -16.10
CA GLY A 51 -8.11 3.40 -16.58
C GLY A 51 -8.05 2.01 -15.93
N ALA A 52 -7.40 1.86 -14.77
CA ALA A 52 -7.23 0.60 -14.04
C ALA A 52 -8.31 0.41 -12.95
N GLN A 53 -9.57 0.71 -13.27
CA GLN A 53 -10.69 0.57 -12.32
C GLN A 53 -11.02 -0.90 -12.05
N GLU A 54 -10.84 -1.75 -13.05
CA GLU A 54 -11.00 -3.21 -12.91
C GLU A 54 -9.86 -3.76 -12.03
N GLY A 55 -10.21 -4.40 -10.92
CA GLY A 55 -9.25 -4.94 -9.95
C GLY A 55 -8.82 -3.96 -8.85
N TRP A 56 -9.24 -2.69 -8.88
CA TRP A 56 -9.03 -1.77 -7.75
C TRP A 56 -9.67 -2.33 -6.45
N PRO A 57 -9.04 -2.18 -5.26
CA PRO A 57 -7.81 -1.41 -4.96
C PRO A 57 -6.51 -2.22 -5.04
N PHE A 58 -6.58 -3.49 -5.39
CA PHE A 58 -5.45 -4.44 -5.32
C PHE A 58 -4.81 -4.73 -6.68
N GLY A 59 -5.36 -4.16 -7.75
CA GLY A 59 -4.87 -4.32 -9.12
C GLY A 59 -3.50 -3.68 -9.36
N ASP A 60 -2.93 -4.01 -10.51
CA ASP A 60 -1.61 -3.55 -10.91
C ASP A 60 -1.65 -2.15 -11.53
N LEU A 61 -1.52 -1.13 -10.68
CA LEU A 61 -1.40 0.25 -11.14
C LEU A 61 -0.11 0.49 -11.93
N ALA A 62 0.96 -0.24 -11.63
CA ALA A 62 2.24 0.00 -12.26
C ALA A 62 2.23 -0.41 -13.74
N GLY A 63 1.67 -1.59 -14.04
CA GLY A 63 1.45 -2.04 -15.42
C GLY A 63 0.48 -1.14 -16.21
N ALA A 64 -0.45 -0.46 -15.53
CA ALA A 64 -1.33 0.51 -16.17
C ALA A 64 -0.63 1.85 -16.48
N VAL A 65 0.37 2.25 -15.68
CA VAL A 65 1.23 3.41 -15.99
C VAL A 65 2.21 3.08 -17.12
N ASP A 66 2.88 1.93 -17.04
CA ASP A 66 3.83 1.47 -18.04
C ASP A 66 3.75 -0.05 -18.21
N PRO A 67 3.15 -0.56 -19.30
CA PRO A 67 3.04 -2.00 -19.54
C PRO A 67 4.39 -2.72 -19.65
N GLU A 68 5.46 -1.99 -19.99
CA GLU A 68 6.81 -2.53 -20.13
C GLU A 68 7.55 -2.68 -18.78
N VAL A 69 7.00 -2.14 -17.69
CA VAL A 69 7.66 -2.25 -16.37
C VAL A 69 7.72 -3.70 -15.94
N ALA A 70 8.93 -4.18 -15.70
CA ALA A 70 9.20 -5.55 -15.29
C ALA A 70 10.14 -5.54 -14.08
N VAL A 71 9.81 -6.36 -13.08
CA VAL A 71 10.64 -6.61 -11.90
C VAL A 71 11.17 -8.03 -11.99
N ASP A 72 12.43 -8.23 -11.61
CA ASP A 72 13.04 -9.56 -11.55
C ASP A 72 12.20 -10.49 -10.61
N PRO A 73 11.70 -11.64 -11.10
CA PRO A 73 11.00 -12.60 -10.26
C PRO A 73 11.82 -13.07 -9.06
N ALA A 74 13.15 -13.14 -9.16
CA ALA A 74 14.02 -13.50 -8.04
C ALA A 74 14.00 -12.45 -6.93
N LEU A 75 13.82 -11.17 -7.27
CA LEU A 75 13.67 -10.09 -6.31
C LEU A 75 12.34 -10.21 -5.55
N LEU A 76 11.24 -10.49 -6.25
CA LEU A 76 9.93 -10.71 -5.63
C LEU A 76 9.89 -11.99 -4.77
N ALA A 77 10.61 -13.04 -5.17
CA ALA A 77 10.70 -14.28 -4.41
C ALA A 77 11.29 -14.08 -3.00
N ARG A 78 12.06 -13.01 -2.76
CA ARG A 78 12.56 -12.66 -1.43
C ARG A 78 11.45 -12.25 -0.45
N LEU A 79 10.32 -11.79 -0.97
CA LEU A 79 9.14 -11.41 -0.19
C LEU A 79 8.17 -12.59 0.00
N ALA A 80 8.51 -13.78 -0.51
CA ALA A 80 7.70 -14.96 -0.31
C ALA A 80 7.65 -15.29 1.19
N PRO A 81 6.47 -15.69 1.71
CA PRO A 81 6.35 -16.09 3.10
C PRO A 81 7.29 -17.27 3.40
N ASP A 82 7.99 -17.20 4.53
CA ASP A 82 8.74 -18.35 5.03
C ASP A 82 7.73 -19.35 5.63
N PRO A 83 7.52 -20.52 4.99
CA PRO A 83 6.55 -21.51 5.46
C PRO A 83 6.96 -22.14 6.81
N SER A 84 8.18 -21.92 7.27
CA SER A 84 8.69 -22.39 8.57
C SER A 84 8.59 -21.33 9.67
N SER A 85 8.28 -20.08 9.33
CA SER A 85 8.06 -19.02 10.32
C SER A 85 6.65 -19.14 10.92
N ALA A 86 6.56 -19.02 12.24
CA ALA A 86 5.28 -19.00 12.96
C ALA A 86 4.60 -17.62 12.89
N ASP A 87 5.27 -16.62 12.32
CA ASP A 87 4.72 -15.28 12.16
C ASP A 87 3.71 -15.27 11.00
N PRO A 88 2.44 -14.95 11.26
CA PRO A 88 1.44 -14.84 10.21
C PRO A 88 1.82 -13.68 9.30
N PHE A 89 2.47 -13.99 8.18
CA PHE A 89 2.89 -13.07 7.14
C PHE A 89 1.74 -12.11 6.78
N PRO A 90 1.83 -10.81 7.11
CA PRO A 90 0.65 -9.97 7.09
C PRO A 90 0.47 -9.10 5.84
N VAL A 91 1.46 -9.07 4.94
CA VAL A 91 1.29 -8.46 3.60
C VAL A 91 0.99 -9.56 2.61
N LEU A 92 -0.17 -9.44 1.95
CA LEU A 92 -0.55 -10.36 0.90
C LEU A 92 0.48 -10.29 -0.25
N PRO A 93 0.99 -11.43 -0.77
CA PRO A 93 2.08 -11.44 -1.75
C PRO A 93 1.83 -10.59 -3.00
N ASP A 94 0.58 -10.49 -3.43
CA ASP A 94 0.18 -9.67 -4.58
C ASP A 94 0.27 -8.16 -4.29
N MET A 95 -0.06 -7.71 -3.07
CA MET A 95 0.15 -6.32 -2.65
C MET A 95 1.63 -5.98 -2.59
N ALA A 96 2.44 -6.88 -2.02
CA ALA A 96 3.89 -6.69 -1.95
C ALA A 96 4.49 -6.56 -3.37
N ALA A 97 4.07 -7.43 -4.29
CA ALA A 97 4.47 -7.36 -5.69
C ALA A 97 4.02 -6.06 -6.38
N ALA A 98 2.78 -5.60 -6.16
CA ALA A 98 2.29 -4.35 -6.73
C ALA A 98 3.09 -3.13 -6.25
N ILE A 99 3.41 -3.06 -4.94
CA ILE A 99 4.23 -2.00 -4.35
C ILE A 99 5.65 -1.99 -4.93
N VAL A 100 6.29 -3.16 -5.06
CA VAL A 100 7.63 -3.26 -5.64
C VAL A 100 7.63 -2.90 -7.13
N ARG A 101 6.63 -3.36 -7.89
CA ARG A 101 6.48 -3.03 -9.31
C ARG A 101 6.25 -1.53 -9.51
N TRP A 102 5.50 -0.89 -8.61
CA TRP A 102 5.33 0.56 -8.59
C TRP A 102 6.65 1.29 -8.34
N ALA A 103 7.43 0.86 -7.33
CA ALA A 103 8.74 1.44 -7.04
C ALA A 103 9.69 1.35 -8.25
N ALA A 104 9.58 0.28 -9.04
CA ALA A 104 10.37 0.04 -10.23
C ALA A 104 10.09 1.04 -11.38
N LEU A 105 9.01 1.83 -11.30
CA LEU A 105 8.73 2.94 -12.23
C LEU A 105 9.60 4.17 -11.95
N GLY A 106 10.29 4.23 -10.81
CA GLY A 106 11.11 5.37 -10.42
C GLY A 106 10.31 6.68 -10.41
N ASP A 107 10.86 7.72 -11.04
CA ASP A 107 10.20 9.04 -11.14
C ASP A 107 9.11 9.13 -12.23
N LEU A 108 8.91 8.09 -13.05
CA LEU A 108 7.97 8.12 -14.18
C LEU A 108 6.53 8.51 -13.77
N PRO A 109 5.94 7.97 -12.68
CA PRO A 109 4.59 8.35 -12.27
C PRO A 109 4.48 9.83 -11.95
N ARG A 110 5.47 10.39 -11.25
CA ARG A 110 5.55 11.82 -10.90
C ARG A 110 5.74 12.71 -12.13
N GLN A 111 6.53 12.25 -13.11
CA GLN A 111 6.74 12.98 -14.35
C GLN A 111 5.48 13.04 -15.22
N ARG A 112 4.69 11.95 -15.27
CA ARG A 112 3.47 11.86 -16.08
C ARG A 112 2.24 12.44 -15.38
N PHE A 113 2.15 12.29 -14.07
CA PHE A 113 0.97 12.66 -13.27
C PHE A 113 1.40 13.44 -12.01
N PRO A 114 2.00 14.64 -12.16
CA PRO A 114 2.56 15.41 -11.04
C PRO A 114 1.53 15.87 -10.01
N GLN A 115 0.24 15.83 -10.35
CA GLN A 115 -0.87 16.16 -9.47
C GLN A 115 -1.29 15.02 -8.54
N LEU A 116 -0.79 13.79 -8.77
CA LEU A 116 -1.15 12.63 -7.98
C LEU A 116 -0.06 12.30 -6.96
N ASP A 117 -0.47 12.07 -5.72
CA ASP A 117 0.38 11.54 -4.67
C ASP A 117 0.72 10.06 -4.93
N ASP A 118 1.78 9.56 -4.28
CA ASP A 118 2.12 8.14 -4.31
C ASP A 118 0.94 7.29 -3.75
N PRO A 119 0.46 6.27 -4.51
CA PRO A 119 -0.69 5.46 -4.13
C PRO A 119 -0.43 4.53 -2.96
N TYR A 120 0.82 4.10 -2.75
CA TYR A 120 1.19 3.06 -1.80
C TYR A 120 1.83 3.59 -0.53
N GLU A 121 2.27 4.85 -0.48
CA GLU A 121 2.82 5.45 0.75
C GLU A 121 1.90 5.30 1.98
N PRO A 122 0.56 5.46 1.90
CA PRO A 122 -0.30 5.22 3.06
C PRO A 122 -0.29 3.75 3.52
N MET A 123 -0.16 2.79 2.59
CA MET A 123 -0.07 1.37 2.92
C MET A 123 1.28 1.03 3.56
N LEU A 124 2.37 1.62 3.07
CA LEU A 124 3.69 1.48 3.67
C LEU A 124 3.72 2.05 5.09
N ALA A 125 3.16 3.24 5.30
CA ALA A 125 3.03 3.84 6.63
C ALA A 125 2.11 3.04 7.56
N LEU A 126 1.17 2.24 7.02
CA LEU A 126 0.34 1.31 7.79
C LEU A 126 1.17 0.12 8.26
N PHE A 127 2.01 -0.44 7.38
CA PHE A 127 2.94 -1.51 7.74
C PHE A 127 3.95 -1.07 8.80
N ASP A 128 4.49 0.14 8.67
CA ASP A 128 5.41 0.74 9.66
C ASP A 128 4.77 0.90 11.06
N ARG A 129 3.44 0.78 11.15
CA ARG A 129 2.62 0.86 12.38
C ARG A 129 2.19 -0.51 12.93
N GLY A 130 3.01 -1.53 12.70
CA GLY A 130 2.75 -2.90 13.16
C GLY A 130 1.63 -3.57 12.38
N GLY A 131 1.29 -4.81 12.75
CA GLY A 131 0.08 -5.54 12.33
C GLY A 131 -0.25 -5.68 10.83
N GLY A 132 -0.98 -6.74 10.50
CA GLY A 132 -1.45 -6.97 9.15
C GLY A 132 -2.77 -6.34 8.76
N TYR A 133 -3.18 -6.70 7.55
CA TYR A 133 -4.57 -6.61 7.15
C TYR A 133 -5.02 -7.90 6.47
N ALA A 134 -6.30 -8.22 6.60
CA ALA A 134 -6.98 -9.24 5.82
C ALA A 134 -7.94 -8.60 4.81
N ARG A 135 -8.28 -9.33 3.76
CA ARG A 135 -9.30 -8.94 2.79
C ARG A 135 -10.62 -9.57 3.18
N GLY A 136 -11.58 -8.76 3.62
CA GLY A 136 -12.96 -9.15 3.81
C GLY A 136 -13.79 -8.95 2.53
N PRO A 137 -15.00 -9.50 2.44
CA PRO A 137 -15.90 -9.28 1.31
C PRO A 137 -16.26 -7.78 1.15
N GLY A 138 -15.52 -7.08 0.30
CA GLY A 138 -15.71 -5.63 0.09
C GLY A 138 -15.12 -4.76 1.19
N SER A 139 -14.17 -5.26 1.98
CA SER A 139 -13.54 -4.55 3.09
C SER A 139 -12.05 -4.90 3.27
N ILE A 140 -11.34 -4.03 3.98
CA ILE A 140 -10.00 -4.25 4.52
C ILE A 140 -10.17 -4.42 6.03
N GLU A 141 -9.76 -5.57 6.57
CA GLU A 141 -9.83 -5.86 8.00
C GLU A 141 -8.47 -5.61 8.65
N LEU A 142 -8.44 -4.72 9.64
CA LEU A 142 -7.22 -4.31 10.37
C LEU A 142 -7.13 -4.98 11.75
N GLY A 143 -7.73 -6.16 11.92
CA GLY A 143 -7.85 -6.89 13.18
C GLY A 143 -8.95 -6.37 14.11
N PHE A 144 -9.00 -5.06 14.33
CA PHE A 144 -9.95 -4.42 15.28
C PHE A 144 -10.97 -3.52 14.59
N ILE A 145 -10.68 -3.14 13.34
CA ILE A 145 -11.50 -2.24 12.53
C ILE A 145 -11.68 -2.88 11.17
N GLU A 146 -12.93 -3.03 10.75
CA GLU A 146 -13.28 -3.34 9.37
C GLU A 146 -13.50 -2.03 8.61
N PHE A 147 -12.75 -1.86 7.53
CA PHE A 147 -12.81 -0.66 6.70
C PHE A 147 -13.42 -0.98 5.33
N PRO A 148 -14.64 -0.50 5.01
CA PRO A 148 -15.30 -0.85 3.76
C PRO A 148 -14.54 -0.29 2.55
N ILE A 149 -14.45 -1.01 1.44
CA ILE A 149 -13.73 -0.54 0.24
C ILE A 149 -14.57 0.52 -0.51
N ARG A 150 -15.88 0.30 -0.68
CA ARG A 150 -16.83 1.16 -1.43
C ARG A 150 -16.45 1.32 -2.92
N SER A 151 -17.11 2.22 -3.65
CA SER A 151 -16.82 2.41 -5.07
C SER A 151 -15.58 3.28 -5.32
N VAL A 152 -14.95 3.10 -6.49
CA VAL A 152 -13.81 3.92 -6.94
C VAL A 152 -14.17 5.41 -6.94
N ALA A 153 -15.35 5.77 -7.46
CA ALA A 153 -15.77 7.17 -7.56
C ALA A 153 -15.95 7.81 -6.18
N GLU A 154 -16.57 7.10 -5.23
CA GLU A 154 -16.71 7.58 -3.85
C GLU A 154 -15.37 7.77 -3.17
N ARG A 155 -14.42 6.84 -3.37
CA ARG A 155 -13.09 6.94 -2.75
C ARG A 155 -12.24 8.03 -3.35
N ALA A 156 -12.25 8.19 -4.67
CA ALA A 156 -11.48 9.22 -5.34
C ALA A 156 -11.94 10.64 -5.00
N ALA A 157 -13.22 10.82 -4.66
CA ALA A 157 -13.83 12.10 -4.29
C ALA A 157 -13.61 12.51 -2.83
N LEU A 158 -12.97 11.67 -2.01
CA LEU A 158 -12.68 12.02 -0.63
C LEU A 158 -11.63 13.13 -0.55
N GLU A 159 -11.76 14.01 0.44
CA GLU A 159 -10.70 14.96 0.78
C GLU A 159 -9.46 14.23 1.32
N PRO A 160 -8.25 14.71 0.99
CA PRO A 160 -7.01 14.17 1.53
C PRO A 160 -6.96 14.34 3.04
N VAL A 161 -6.35 13.39 3.72
CA VAL A 161 -6.08 13.46 5.16
C VAL A 161 -4.58 13.44 5.41
N PRO A 162 -4.08 14.14 6.44
CA PRO A 162 -2.67 14.11 6.79
C PRO A 162 -2.22 12.69 7.18
N ILE A 163 -1.09 12.27 6.63
CA ILE A 163 -0.43 10.99 6.92
C ILE A 163 1.00 11.17 7.42
N ASP A 164 1.42 12.39 7.74
CA ASP A 164 2.70 12.61 8.39
C ASP A 164 2.70 12.01 9.80
N ALA A 165 3.88 11.64 10.29
CA ALA A 165 4.02 10.96 11.59
C ALA A 165 3.38 11.74 12.73
N ALA A 166 3.55 13.07 12.77
CA ALA A 166 3.03 13.90 13.86
C ALA A 166 1.49 13.89 13.91
N ALA A 167 0.83 14.01 12.75
CA ALA A 167 -0.63 13.97 12.67
C ALA A 167 -1.22 12.60 13.00
N LEU A 168 -0.51 11.52 12.66
CA LEU A 168 -0.94 10.15 12.96
C LEU A 168 -0.72 9.81 14.44
N ASP A 169 0.42 10.19 15.01
CA ASP A 169 0.71 9.98 16.43
C ASP A 169 -0.20 10.82 17.32
N ALA A 170 -0.63 12.01 16.87
CA ALA A 170 -1.64 12.81 17.55
C ALA A 170 -2.99 12.09 17.59
N LEU A 171 -3.40 11.50 16.47
CA LEU A 171 -4.66 10.76 16.38
C LEU A 171 -4.68 9.55 17.32
N ASP A 172 -3.57 8.83 17.43
CA ASP A 172 -3.48 7.65 18.31
C ASP A 172 -3.47 8.01 19.80
N ARG A 173 -3.14 9.25 20.18
CA ARG A 173 -3.24 9.73 21.57
C ARG A 173 -4.64 10.19 21.96
N GLU A 174 -5.48 10.52 20.99
CA GLU A 174 -6.83 11.05 21.20
C GLU A 174 -7.91 9.96 21.30
N GLY A 175 -7.63 8.76 20.76
CA GLY A 175 -8.52 7.58 20.78
C GLY A 175 -8.22 6.59 21.89
#